data_AF-A0A8X7PZ74-F1
#
_entry.id   AF-A0A8X7PZ74-F1
#
_cell.length_a   1.000
_cell.length_b   1.000
_cell.length_c   1.000
_cell.angle_alpha   90.00
_cell.angle_beta   90.00
_cell.angle_gamma   90.00
#
_symmetry.space_group_name_H-M   'P 1'
#
loop_
_entity.id
_entity.type
_entity.pdbx_description
1 polymer ?
#
loop_
_entity_poly.entity_id
_entity_poly.type
_entity_poly.pdbx_seq_one_letter_code
_entity_poly.pdbx_strand_id
1 'polypeptide(L)'
;MYHLFQISSDVLKTLGLKMKFMITFIFTSVLIGSIFLLSPPNNFNDQLLYATINGSKESKTPQDKLLGGLLTSDFDERSCVSRYYKSSLYRKPSPYKPSEYLISKLRSYEKLHKRCGPGTQAYKEATKNLIGHNDKNYANKTVGECKYIVWVAVYGLGNRILTLASVFLYALLTERVVLVDQSKDISDLFCEPFPGTSWLLPRDFPLTRQIDGYNKGYSRCYGTMLNNHAITANSTPPHLYLHILHDSRDEDKMFFCPKDQTLIDKVPCSYIHSGHFKLMDTTPPSVAQLLLSSIINYNESEMKLNLRKRVRDLPLNPTQSHPSSSNTEELHGSRLSSVSSPPLLISGSPLSSLETLAEK
;
A
#
# COMPACT_ATOMS: atom_id res chain seq x y z
N MET A 1 82.42 20.31 31.14
CA MET A 1 81.09 20.92 30.90
C MET A 1 80.64 20.79 29.42
N TYR A 2 80.87 19.63 28.77
CA TYR A 2 80.54 19.43 27.34
C TYR A 2 79.75 18.16 27.00
N HIS A 3 79.56 17.22 27.95
CA HIS A 3 78.84 15.97 27.68
C HIS A 3 77.33 16.02 28.01
N LEU A 4 76.85 17.03 28.76
CA LEU A 4 75.41 17.13 29.11
C LEU A 4 74.54 17.77 28.01
N PHE A 5 75.13 18.58 27.12
CA PHE A 5 74.37 19.31 26.10
C PHE A 5 74.07 18.50 24.83
N GLN A 6 74.83 17.43 24.56
CA GLN A 6 74.71 16.65 23.32
C GLN A 6 73.52 15.67 23.37
N ILE A 7 73.21 15.12 24.55
CA ILE A 7 72.08 14.19 24.76
C ILE A 7 70.73 14.92 24.61
N SER A 8 70.67 16.20 24.99
CA SER A 8 69.44 17.01 24.90
C SER A 8 69.02 17.29 23.44
N SER A 9 70.00 17.51 22.54
CA SER A 9 69.69 17.83 21.13
C SER A 9 69.13 16.64 20.35
N ASP A 10 69.58 15.42 20.61
CA ASP A 10 69.12 14.22 19.87
C ASP A 10 67.76 13.72 20.36
N VAL A 11 67.47 13.88 21.66
CA VAL A 11 66.13 13.60 22.22
C VAL A 11 65.10 14.61 21.70
N LEU A 12 65.43 15.90 21.60
CA LEU A 12 64.54 16.92 21.01
C LEU A 12 64.31 16.72 19.50
N LYS A 13 65.34 16.32 18.74
CA LYS A 13 65.20 16.00 17.30
C LYS A 13 64.34 14.76 17.05
N THR A 14 64.51 13.71 17.86
CA THR A 14 63.71 12.48 17.75
C THR A 14 62.26 12.68 18.22
N LEU A 15 62.03 13.54 19.23
CA LEU A 15 60.67 13.94 19.63
C LEU A 15 59.97 14.75 18.54
N GLY A 16 60.68 15.69 17.92
CA GLY A 16 60.17 16.50 16.81
C GLY A 16 59.84 15.68 15.56
N LEU A 17 60.64 14.65 15.27
CA LEU A 17 60.40 13.75 14.13
C LEU A 17 59.18 12.84 14.39
N LYS A 18 59.06 12.27 15.59
CA LYS A 18 57.88 11.47 15.98
C LYS A 18 56.58 12.29 15.98
N MET A 19 56.64 13.54 16.43
CA MET A 19 55.48 14.44 16.41
C MET A 19 55.05 14.79 14.99
N LYS A 20 56.02 15.00 14.07
CA LYS A 20 55.72 15.22 12.64
C LYS A 20 55.04 14.01 11.99
N PHE A 21 55.50 12.78 12.27
CA PHE A 21 54.85 11.58 11.74
C PHE A 21 53.42 11.40 12.27
N MET A 22 53.17 11.68 13.55
CA MET A 22 51.83 11.63 14.13
C MET A 22 50.89 12.67 13.51
N ILE A 23 51.35 13.91 13.31
CA ILE A 23 50.56 14.96 12.66
C ILE A 23 50.24 14.59 11.22
N THR A 24 51.23 14.12 10.45
CA THR A 24 51.01 13.68 9.07
C THR A 24 50.01 12.53 9.00
N PHE A 25 50.12 11.55 9.91
CA PHE A 25 49.20 10.41 9.97
C PHE A 25 47.75 10.84 10.27
N ILE A 26 47.57 11.77 11.21
CA ILE A 26 46.25 12.34 11.54
C ILE A 26 45.66 13.12 10.36
N PHE A 27 46.47 13.96 9.69
CA PHE A 27 45.97 14.68 8.51
C PHE A 27 45.63 13.74 7.35
N THR A 28 46.41 12.67 7.13
CA THR A 28 46.08 11.67 6.10
C THR A 28 44.82 10.88 6.46
N SER A 29 44.60 10.52 7.72
CA SER A 29 43.41 9.77 8.13
C SER A 29 42.15 10.64 8.09
N VAL A 30 42.26 11.93 8.40
CA VAL A 30 41.15 12.90 8.25
C VAL A 30 40.83 13.15 6.77
N LEU A 31 41.84 13.27 5.90
CA LEU A 31 41.63 13.40 4.46
C LEU A 31 40.97 12.15 3.86
N ILE A 32 41.45 10.95 4.21
CA ILE A 32 40.84 9.69 3.79
C ILE A 32 39.42 9.56 4.35
N GLY A 33 39.21 9.89 5.62
CA GLY A 33 37.88 9.91 6.25
C GLY A 33 36.91 10.89 5.58
N SER A 34 37.39 12.06 5.15
CA SER A 34 36.58 13.04 4.42
C SER A 34 36.19 12.58 3.02
N ILE A 35 37.03 11.80 2.34
CA ILE A 35 36.71 11.15 1.06
C ILE A 35 35.62 10.07 1.24
N PHE A 36 35.66 9.34 2.36
CA PHE A 36 34.61 8.38 2.73
C PHE A 36 33.29 9.06 3.18
N LEU A 37 33.35 10.25 3.77
CA LEU A 37 32.16 11.02 4.17
C LEU A 37 31.52 11.84 3.03
N LEU A 38 32.27 12.15 1.97
CA LEU A 38 31.78 12.83 0.76
C LEU A 38 31.28 11.86 -0.31
N SER A 39 31.45 10.56 -0.12
CA SER A 39 30.85 9.54 -0.99
C SER A 39 29.42 9.25 -0.50
N PRO A 40 28.37 9.47 -1.30
CA PRO A 40 27.00 9.13 -0.90
C PRO A 40 26.88 7.63 -0.63
N PRO A 41 26.06 7.17 0.33
CA PRO A 41 25.96 5.77 0.73
C PRO A 41 25.29 4.85 -0.30
N ASN A 42 25.13 5.31 -1.55
CA ASN A 42 24.30 4.63 -2.54
C ASN A 42 25.04 3.52 -3.30
N ASN A 43 26.38 3.48 -3.30
CA ASN A 43 27.11 2.52 -4.13
C ASN A 43 27.35 1.14 -3.46
N PHE A 44 27.44 1.10 -2.12
CA PHE A 44 27.73 -0.16 -1.39
C PHE A 44 26.53 -1.10 -1.36
N ASN A 45 25.31 -0.56 -1.22
CA ASN A 45 24.09 -1.36 -1.29
C ASN A 45 23.85 -1.88 -2.72
N ASP A 46 24.13 -1.06 -3.74
CA ASP A 46 24.02 -1.46 -5.15
C ASP A 46 25.00 -2.59 -5.50
N GLN A 47 26.22 -2.54 -4.98
CA GLN A 47 27.24 -3.56 -5.23
C GLN A 47 26.93 -4.87 -4.47
N LEU A 48 26.38 -4.78 -3.25
CA LEU A 48 25.92 -5.95 -2.48
C LEU A 48 24.68 -6.59 -3.11
N LEU A 49 23.75 -5.78 -3.62
CA LEU A 49 22.59 -6.25 -4.39
C LEU A 49 23.06 -6.92 -5.70
N TYR A 50 24.00 -6.32 -6.42
CA TYR A 50 24.59 -6.87 -7.64
C TYR A 50 25.34 -8.19 -7.40
N ALA A 51 26.07 -8.30 -6.28
CA ALA A 51 26.73 -9.53 -5.89
C ALA A 51 25.73 -10.63 -5.47
N THR A 52 24.62 -10.25 -4.83
CA THR A 52 23.54 -11.18 -4.47
C THR A 52 22.77 -11.66 -5.71
N ILE A 53 22.53 -10.78 -6.68
CA ILE A 53 21.87 -11.10 -7.97
C ILE A 53 22.75 -12.01 -8.84
N ASN A 54 24.07 -11.82 -8.84
CA ASN A 54 24.98 -12.64 -9.65
C ASN A 54 25.43 -13.93 -8.97
N GLY A 55 25.47 -13.96 -7.63
CA GLY A 55 25.85 -15.14 -6.85
C GLY A 55 24.82 -16.27 -6.86
N SER A 56 23.57 -16.01 -7.23
CA SER A 56 22.49 -17.01 -7.24
C SER A 56 22.26 -17.70 -8.60
N LYS A 57 23.21 -17.63 -9.54
CA LYS A 57 23.14 -18.34 -10.84
C LYS A 57 23.40 -19.85 -10.71
N GLU A 58 22.80 -20.50 -9.73
CA GLU A 58 22.77 -21.95 -9.62
C GLU A 58 21.41 -22.46 -10.11
N SER A 59 21.42 -23.02 -11.33
CA SER A 59 20.43 -23.92 -11.94
C SER A 59 19.03 -23.93 -11.32
N LYS A 60 18.14 -23.05 -11.80
CA LYS A 60 16.69 -23.26 -11.75
C LYS A 60 16.11 -22.86 -13.11
N THR A 61 15.14 -23.63 -13.59
CA THR A 61 14.34 -23.28 -14.78
C THR A 61 13.93 -21.81 -14.73
N PRO A 62 13.88 -21.08 -15.87
CA PRO A 62 13.47 -19.67 -15.86
C PRO A 62 12.07 -19.56 -15.29
N GLN A 63 11.96 -19.24 -14.00
CA GLN A 63 10.69 -19.11 -13.33
C GLN A 63 10.02 -17.85 -13.87
N ASP A 64 8.77 -17.98 -14.30
CA ASP A 64 8.05 -16.89 -14.96
C ASP A 64 7.88 -15.70 -14.00
N LYS A 65 8.75 -14.69 -14.18
CA LYS A 65 8.75 -13.45 -13.40
C LYS A 65 7.51 -12.58 -13.65
N LEU A 66 6.79 -12.81 -14.75
CA LEU A 66 5.61 -12.05 -15.13
C LEU A 66 4.31 -12.72 -14.67
N LEU A 67 4.39 -13.83 -13.94
CA LEU A 67 3.25 -14.52 -13.32
C LEU A 67 2.14 -14.87 -14.34
N GLY A 68 2.51 -15.41 -15.49
CA GLY A 68 1.60 -15.77 -16.57
C GLY A 68 1.04 -14.56 -17.31
N GLY A 69 1.79 -13.44 -17.35
CA GLY A 69 1.35 -12.18 -17.97
C GLY A 69 0.55 -11.26 -17.05
N LEU A 70 0.36 -11.63 -15.78
CA LEU A 70 -0.29 -10.80 -14.75
C LEU A 70 0.49 -9.49 -14.51
N LEU A 71 1.82 -9.54 -14.56
CA LEU A 71 2.69 -8.37 -14.47
C LEU A 71 3.23 -7.97 -15.85
N THR A 72 3.53 -6.68 -16.05
CA THR A 72 4.28 -6.20 -17.23
C THR A 72 5.77 -6.14 -16.94
N SER A 73 6.59 -6.05 -17.99
CA SER A 73 8.04 -5.79 -17.91
C SER A 73 8.38 -4.29 -17.90
N ASP A 74 7.39 -3.41 -17.72
CA ASP A 74 7.56 -1.96 -17.88
C ASP A 74 8.10 -1.25 -16.63
N PHE A 75 8.36 -1.99 -15.55
CA PHE A 75 8.95 -1.45 -14.33
C PHE A 75 10.46 -1.63 -14.30
N ASP A 76 11.16 -0.65 -13.74
CA ASP A 76 12.56 -0.82 -13.38
C ASP A 76 12.68 -1.84 -12.24
N GLU A 77 13.40 -2.94 -12.47
CA GLU A 77 13.53 -4.05 -11.52
C GLU A 77 14.23 -3.61 -10.22
N ARG A 78 15.11 -2.60 -10.28
CA ARG A 78 15.87 -2.11 -9.13
C ARG A 78 15.01 -1.27 -8.20
N SER A 79 14.10 -0.47 -8.75
CA SER A 79 13.17 0.37 -7.99
C SER A 79 12.26 -0.44 -7.05
N CYS A 80 11.92 -1.68 -7.41
CA CYS A 80 11.05 -2.55 -6.62
C CYS A 80 11.40 -4.04 -6.83
N VAL A 81 12.47 -4.49 -6.17
CA VAL A 81 12.99 -5.86 -6.26
C VAL A 81 11.92 -6.92 -5.99
N SER A 82 10.99 -6.65 -5.05
CA SER A 82 9.96 -7.62 -4.67
C SER A 82 9.06 -8.03 -5.84
N ARG A 83 8.90 -7.17 -6.86
CA ARG A 83 7.96 -7.36 -7.97
C ARG A 83 8.31 -8.57 -8.84
N TYR A 84 9.58 -8.71 -9.20
CA TYR A 84 10.04 -9.77 -10.11
C TYR A 84 10.88 -10.85 -9.42
N TYR A 85 11.56 -10.51 -8.32
CA TYR A 85 12.52 -11.39 -7.68
C TYR A 85 11.87 -12.30 -6.61
N LYS A 86 10.86 -11.80 -5.89
CA LYS A 86 10.23 -12.57 -4.80
C LYS A 86 9.31 -13.68 -5.31
N SER A 87 8.68 -13.47 -6.45
CA SER A 87 7.86 -14.48 -7.15
C SER A 87 8.70 -15.64 -7.71
N SER A 88 9.99 -15.41 -8.00
CA SER A 88 10.88 -16.39 -8.61
C SER A 88 11.75 -17.16 -7.62
N LEU A 89 12.08 -16.62 -6.43
CA LEU A 89 12.99 -17.30 -5.49
C LEU A 89 12.39 -17.73 -4.15
N TYR A 90 11.44 -16.97 -3.60
CA TYR A 90 10.95 -17.20 -2.22
C TYR A 90 9.54 -17.79 -2.15
N ARG A 91 8.77 -17.68 -3.23
CA ARG A 91 7.39 -18.16 -3.28
C ARG A 91 7.30 -19.34 -4.27
N LYS A 92 6.58 -20.39 -3.87
CA LYS A 92 6.14 -21.40 -4.82
C LYS A 92 5.27 -20.72 -5.89
N PRO A 93 5.41 -21.07 -7.18
CA PRO A 93 4.51 -20.58 -8.21
C PRO A 93 3.06 -20.73 -7.76
N SER A 94 2.24 -19.69 -8.03
CA SER A 94 0.81 -19.78 -7.78
C SER A 94 0.23 -20.97 -8.54
N PRO A 95 -0.61 -21.82 -7.93
CA PRO A 95 -1.32 -22.87 -8.66
C PRO A 95 -2.36 -22.27 -9.62
N TYR A 96 -2.78 -21.02 -9.36
CA TYR A 96 -3.74 -20.31 -10.18
C TYR A 96 -3.04 -19.57 -11.32
N LYS A 97 -3.39 -19.91 -12.55
CA LYS A 97 -3.01 -19.17 -13.76
C LYS A 97 -4.04 -18.07 -14.01
N PRO A 98 -3.60 -16.83 -14.33
CA PRO A 98 -4.53 -15.78 -14.71
C PRO A 98 -5.26 -16.13 -16.02
N SER A 99 -6.54 -15.80 -16.10
CA SER A 99 -7.29 -15.91 -17.34
C SER A 99 -6.89 -14.78 -18.30
N GLU A 100 -7.03 -15.01 -19.60
CA GLU A 100 -6.80 -13.98 -20.63
C GLU A 100 -7.70 -12.74 -20.40
N TYR A 101 -8.93 -12.96 -19.93
CA TYR A 101 -9.85 -11.89 -19.56
C TYR A 101 -9.29 -11.01 -18.42
N LEU A 102 -8.78 -11.61 -17.34
CA LEU A 102 -8.20 -10.83 -16.24
C LEU A 102 -6.98 -10.03 -16.71
N ILE A 103 -6.11 -10.65 -17.51
CA ILE A 103 -4.93 -9.98 -18.08
C ILE A 103 -5.37 -8.79 -18.93
N SER A 104 -6.32 -8.98 -19.85
CA SER A 104 -6.79 -7.90 -20.73
C SER A 104 -7.46 -6.77 -19.94
N LYS A 105 -8.20 -7.09 -18.86
CA LYS A 105 -8.81 -6.10 -17.97
C LYS A 105 -7.75 -5.28 -17.22
N LEU A 106 -6.70 -5.92 -16.71
CA LEU A 106 -5.57 -5.23 -16.07
C LEU A 106 -4.82 -4.31 -17.05
N ARG A 107 -4.52 -4.78 -18.26
CA ARG A 107 -3.85 -3.95 -19.30
C ARG A 107 -4.72 -2.76 -19.72
N SER A 108 -6.03 -2.95 -19.78
CA SER A 108 -6.99 -1.88 -20.07
C SER A 108 -7.05 -0.86 -18.94
N TYR A 109 -7.03 -1.32 -17.68
CA TYR A 109 -6.95 -0.45 -16.52
C TYR A 109 -5.65 0.37 -16.49
N GLU A 110 -4.50 -0.21 -16.83
CA GLU A 110 -3.24 0.54 -16.90
C GLU A 110 -3.28 1.66 -17.94
N LYS A 111 -3.90 1.41 -19.10
CA LYS A 111 -4.14 2.46 -20.12
C LYS A 111 -5.08 3.54 -19.60
N LEU A 112 -6.14 3.16 -18.89
CA LEU A 112 -7.05 4.10 -18.23
C LEU A 112 -6.29 4.95 -17.21
N HIS A 113 -5.49 4.33 -16.35
CA HIS A 113 -4.70 5.00 -15.32
C HIS A 113 -3.64 5.93 -15.92
N LYS A 114 -3.02 5.55 -17.06
CA LYS A 114 -2.09 6.43 -17.79
C LYS A 114 -2.75 7.66 -18.40
N ARG A 115 -4.00 7.54 -18.83
CA ARG A 115 -4.78 8.66 -19.37
C ARG A 115 -5.35 9.56 -18.27
N CYS A 116 -5.87 8.96 -17.21
CA CYS A 116 -6.69 9.61 -16.19
C CYS A 116 -6.00 9.80 -14.84
N GLY A 117 -4.79 9.30 -14.66
CA GLY A 117 -4.07 9.34 -13.40
C GLY A 117 -3.54 10.74 -13.04
N PRO A 118 -3.00 10.89 -11.82
CA PRO A 118 -2.41 12.13 -11.35
C PRO A 118 -1.43 12.77 -12.32
N GLY A 119 -1.51 14.10 -12.46
CA GLY A 119 -0.59 14.90 -13.28
C GLY A 119 -1.00 15.07 -14.76
N THR A 120 -1.96 14.27 -15.26
CA THR A 120 -2.44 14.40 -16.65
C THR A 120 -3.39 15.59 -16.82
N GLN A 121 -3.61 16.00 -18.08
CA GLN A 121 -4.59 17.03 -18.41
C GLN A 121 -6.01 16.59 -18.07
N ALA A 122 -6.39 15.35 -18.46
CA ALA A 122 -7.70 14.79 -18.16
C ALA A 122 -8.00 14.76 -16.66
N TYR A 123 -7.00 14.42 -15.83
CA TYR A 123 -7.13 14.49 -14.38
C TYR A 123 -7.38 15.91 -13.87
N LYS A 124 -6.64 16.92 -14.36
CA LYS A 124 -6.83 18.32 -13.97
C LYS A 124 -8.22 18.83 -14.35
N GLU A 125 -8.71 18.46 -15.52
CA GLU A 125 -10.04 18.85 -16.00
C GLU A 125 -11.16 18.18 -15.20
N ALA A 126 -11.04 16.88 -14.93
CA ALA A 126 -12.03 16.13 -14.17
C ALA A 126 -12.10 16.56 -12.69
N THR A 127 -10.97 16.90 -12.07
CA THR A 127 -10.92 17.29 -10.65
C THR A 127 -11.28 18.75 -10.39
N LYS A 128 -11.12 19.65 -11.38
CA LYS A 128 -11.45 21.09 -11.27
C LYS A 128 -12.87 21.34 -10.77
N ASN A 129 -13.82 20.52 -11.20
CA ASN A 129 -15.24 20.74 -10.96
C ASN A 129 -15.77 20.03 -9.69
N LEU A 130 -14.92 19.32 -8.94
CA LEU A 130 -15.30 18.67 -7.68
C LEU A 130 -15.63 19.68 -6.55
N ILE A 131 -15.11 20.91 -6.65
CA ILE A 131 -15.28 21.99 -5.65
C ILE A 131 -16.55 22.83 -5.92
N GLY A 132 -17.18 22.66 -7.08
CA GLY A 132 -18.33 23.48 -7.50
C GLY A 132 -19.58 23.24 -6.64
N HIS A 133 -20.26 24.34 -6.27
CA HIS A 133 -21.56 24.34 -5.56
C HIS A 133 -22.77 24.19 -6.51
N ASN A 134 -22.54 24.06 -7.83
CA ASN A 134 -23.62 23.84 -8.79
C ASN A 134 -23.96 22.36 -8.84
N ASP A 135 -24.77 21.92 -7.86
CA ASP A 135 -25.27 20.54 -7.72
C ASP A 135 -26.22 20.11 -8.86
N LYS A 136 -26.60 21.03 -9.77
CA LYS A 136 -27.50 20.76 -10.88
C LYS A 136 -26.71 20.49 -12.16
N ASN A 137 -26.85 19.28 -12.69
CA ASN A 137 -26.39 18.84 -14.02
C ASN A 137 -24.89 18.56 -14.21
N TYR A 138 -24.18 18.00 -13.21
CA TYR A 138 -22.83 17.48 -13.45
C TYR A 138 -22.84 16.31 -14.45
N ALA A 139 -23.75 15.34 -14.26
CA ALA A 139 -23.87 14.16 -15.11
C ALA A 139 -24.13 14.47 -16.60
N ASN A 140 -24.75 15.62 -16.91
CA ASN A 140 -25.02 16.06 -18.28
C ASN A 140 -23.86 16.86 -18.92
N LYS A 141 -22.88 17.32 -18.15
CA LYS A 141 -21.72 18.08 -18.68
C LYS A 141 -20.44 17.25 -18.83
N THR A 142 -20.35 16.10 -18.16
CA THR A 142 -19.19 15.21 -18.26
C THR A 142 -19.62 13.82 -18.67
N VAL A 143 -20.09 13.68 -19.91
CA VAL A 143 -20.12 12.36 -20.55
C VAL A 143 -18.70 12.05 -21.02
N GLY A 144 -17.98 11.36 -20.12
CA GLY A 144 -16.85 10.50 -20.44
C GLY A 144 -15.50 11.19 -20.65
N GLU A 145 -14.68 11.27 -19.60
CA GLU A 145 -13.24 11.02 -19.77
C GLU A 145 -12.65 10.20 -18.61
N CYS A 146 -12.89 10.58 -17.35
CA CYS A 146 -12.29 9.92 -16.18
C CYS A 146 -13.22 9.91 -14.95
N LYS A 147 -13.41 8.73 -14.35
CA LYS A 147 -14.09 8.53 -13.05
C LYS A 147 -13.06 8.10 -12.01
N TYR A 148 -13.28 8.44 -10.74
CA TYR A 148 -12.34 8.21 -9.65
C TYR A 148 -13.00 7.53 -8.46
N ILE A 149 -12.19 6.76 -7.74
CA ILE A 149 -12.47 6.30 -6.39
C ILE A 149 -11.25 6.56 -5.50
N VAL A 150 -11.43 7.39 -4.48
CA VAL A 150 -10.40 7.75 -3.51
C VAL A 150 -10.53 6.81 -2.32
N TRP A 151 -9.56 5.91 -2.16
CA TRP A 151 -9.48 5.01 -1.02
C TRP A 151 -8.73 5.69 0.12
N VAL A 152 -9.32 5.62 1.31
CA VAL A 152 -8.77 6.23 2.52
C VAL A 152 -8.34 5.13 3.48
N ALA A 153 -7.12 5.22 3.97
CA ALA A 153 -6.52 4.20 4.82
C ALA A 153 -7.12 4.22 6.22
N VAL A 154 -7.99 3.24 6.53
CA VAL A 154 -8.57 3.03 7.87
C VAL A 154 -8.01 1.73 8.49
N TYR A 155 -7.97 1.67 9.82
CA TYR A 155 -7.50 0.50 10.60
C TYR A 155 -6.05 0.08 10.35
N GLY A 156 -5.69 -1.15 10.76
CA GLY A 156 -4.34 -1.71 10.66
C GLY A 156 -3.98 -2.24 9.27
N LEU A 157 -2.70 -2.57 9.06
CA LEU A 157 -2.12 -2.91 7.75
C LEU A 157 -2.84 -4.07 7.02
N GLY A 158 -3.23 -5.13 7.73
CA GLY A 158 -3.94 -6.27 7.13
C GLY A 158 -5.28 -5.84 6.51
N ASN A 159 -6.07 -5.07 7.25
CA ASN A 159 -7.33 -4.52 6.75
C ASN A 159 -7.08 -3.60 5.57
N ARG A 160 -6.04 -2.75 5.64
CA ARG A 160 -5.69 -1.85 4.54
C ARG A 160 -5.40 -2.59 3.24
N ILE A 161 -4.60 -3.65 3.30
CA ILE A 161 -4.28 -4.48 2.12
C ILE A 161 -5.55 -5.09 1.52
N LEU A 162 -6.41 -5.68 2.36
CA LEU A 162 -7.62 -6.35 1.90
C LEU A 162 -8.67 -5.37 1.35
N THR A 163 -8.86 -4.23 2.01
CA THR A 163 -9.83 -3.23 1.56
C THR A 163 -9.33 -2.50 0.33
N LEU A 164 -8.04 -2.21 0.22
CA LEU A 164 -7.45 -1.64 -0.99
C LEU A 164 -7.60 -2.57 -2.19
N ALA A 165 -7.36 -3.87 -2.01
CA ALA A 165 -7.61 -4.86 -3.06
C ALA A 165 -9.10 -4.96 -3.44
N SER A 166 -9.99 -4.90 -2.46
CA SER A 166 -11.45 -4.85 -2.68
C SER A 166 -11.86 -3.62 -3.50
N VAL A 167 -11.32 -2.45 -3.17
CA VAL A 167 -11.60 -1.19 -3.87
C VAL A 167 -10.98 -1.19 -5.27
N PHE A 168 -9.80 -1.79 -5.45
CA PHE A 168 -9.22 -1.96 -6.77
C PHE A 168 -10.07 -2.87 -7.66
N LEU A 169 -10.59 -3.99 -7.13
CA LEU A 169 -11.55 -4.82 -7.86
C LEU A 169 -12.79 -4.02 -8.25
N TYR A 170 -13.36 -3.26 -7.32
CA TYR A 170 -14.49 -2.38 -7.63
C TYR A 170 -14.17 -1.39 -8.76
N ALA A 171 -12.98 -0.81 -8.75
CA ALA A 171 -12.52 0.13 -9.76
C ALA A 171 -12.33 -0.53 -11.13
N LEU A 172 -11.83 -1.77 -11.18
CA LEU A 172 -11.75 -2.58 -12.41
C LEU A 172 -13.14 -2.85 -13.01
N LEU A 173 -14.14 -3.12 -12.16
CA LEU A 173 -15.51 -3.43 -12.57
C LEU A 173 -16.30 -2.18 -13.01
N THR A 174 -15.96 -1.01 -12.46
CA THR A 174 -16.69 0.26 -12.71
C THR A 174 -15.92 1.27 -13.56
N GLU A 175 -14.76 0.87 -14.08
CA GLU A 175 -13.87 1.71 -14.90
C GLU A 175 -13.50 3.03 -14.22
N ARG A 176 -13.13 2.94 -12.94
CA ARG A 176 -12.67 4.07 -12.12
C ARG A 176 -11.17 4.01 -11.93
N VAL A 177 -10.52 5.16 -11.81
CA VAL A 177 -9.13 5.27 -11.36
C VAL A 177 -9.11 5.25 -9.83
N VAL A 178 -8.37 4.31 -9.25
CA VAL A 178 -8.08 4.30 -7.81
C VAL A 178 -7.05 5.36 -7.48
N LEU A 179 -7.35 6.21 -6.50
CA LEU A 179 -6.40 7.13 -5.87
C LEU A 179 -6.27 6.78 -4.39
N VAL A 180 -5.04 6.60 -3.93
CA VAL A 180 -4.74 6.07 -2.59
C VAL A 180 -4.26 7.19 -1.69
N ASP A 181 -4.99 7.43 -0.61
CA ASP A 181 -4.59 8.41 0.40
C ASP A 181 -3.22 8.06 1.02
N GLN A 182 -2.36 9.08 1.13
CA GLN A 182 -0.99 8.97 1.60
C GLN A 182 -0.85 9.06 3.12
N SER A 183 -1.94 9.34 3.86
CA SER A 183 -1.89 9.74 5.29
C SER A 183 -1.39 8.68 6.29
N LYS A 184 -0.96 7.48 5.83
CA LYS A 184 -0.58 6.32 6.68
C LYS A 184 0.56 5.45 6.13
N ASP A 185 1.60 6.07 5.59
CA ASP A 185 2.85 5.41 5.15
C ASP A 185 2.68 4.39 4.00
N ILE A 186 1.62 4.54 3.19
CA ILE A 186 1.37 3.66 2.04
C ILE A 186 2.54 3.71 1.04
N SER A 187 3.07 4.91 0.77
CA SER A 187 4.19 5.13 -0.15
C SER A 187 5.47 4.43 0.28
N ASP A 188 5.63 4.23 1.59
CA ASP A 188 6.85 3.66 2.16
C ASP A 188 6.75 2.13 2.19
N LEU A 189 5.53 1.60 2.27
CA LEU A 189 5.28 0.17 2.34
C LEU A 189 5.17 -0.50 0.97
N PHE A 190 4.54 0.17 0.00
CA PHE A 190 4.17 -0.42 -1.29
C PHE A 190 4.81 0.31 -2.46
N CYS A 191 5.18 -0.45 -3.48
CA CYS A 191 5.65 0.07 -4.75
C CYS A 191 4.48 0.56 -5.61
N GLU A 192 4.76 1.45 -6.57
CA GLU A 192 3.80 1.88 -7.58
C GLU A 192 3.28 0.71 -8.41
N PRO A 193 1.98 0.39 -8.42
CA PRO A 193 1.49 -0.83 -9.07
C PRO A 193 1.23 -0.68 -10.56
N PHE A 194 1.17 0.55 -11.08
CA PHE A 194 0.80 0.84 -12.48
C PHE A 194 1.96 1.47 -13.25
N PRO A 195 2.34 0.95 -14.44
CA PRO A 195 3.51 1.43 -15.17
C PRO A 195 3.43 2.92 -15.54
N GLY A 196 4.49 3.66 -15.25
CA GLY A 196 4.66 5.06 -15.68
C GLY A 196 3.65 6.05 -15.10
N THR A 197 3.00 5.71 -13.99
CA THR A 197 2.01 6.55 -13.30
C THR A 197 2.13 6.39 -11.78
N SER A 198 1.42 7.23 -11.02
CA SER A 198 1.30 7.06 -9.56
C SER A 198 -0.14 6.88 -9.15
N TRP A 199 -0.42 5.86 -8.34
CA TRP A 199 -1.74 5.64 -7.72
C TRP A 199 -1.98 6.52 -6.49
N LEU A 200 -0.98 7.27 -6.03
CA LEU A 200 -1.08 8.06 -4.81
C LEU A 200 -1.94 9.31 -5.06
N LEU A 201 -2.83 9.60 -4.13
CA LEU A 201 -3.66 10.79 -4.16
C LEU A 201 -2.75 12.04 -4.02
N PRO A 202 -2.77 12.98 -4.97
CA PRO A 202 -1.95 14.19 -4.88
C PRO A 202 -2.29 15.04 -3.66
N ARG A 203 -1.29 15.67 -3.04
CA ARG A 203 -1.48 16.49 -1.82
C ARG A 203 -2.29 17.76 -2.06
N ASP A 204 -2.29 18.24 -3.29
CA ASP A 204 -3.09 19.36 -3.79
C ASP A 204 -4.50 18.93 -4.26
N PHE A 205 -4.87 17.65 -4.09
CA PHE A 205 -6.18 17.17 -4.49
C PHE A 205 -7.30 17.93 -3.73
N PRO A 206 -8.39 18.30 -4.42
CA PRO A 206 -9.54 18.94 -3.80
C PRO A 206 -10.10 18.14 -2.62
N LEU A 207 -10.45 18.83 -1.53
CA LEU A 207 -11.12 18.27 -0.35
C LEU A 207 -10.26 17.32 0.49
N THR A 208 -8.97 17.09 0.18
CA THR A 208 -8.08 16.17 0.93
C THR A 208 -8.06 16.43 2.43
N ARG A 209 -8.07 17.71 2.85
CA ARG A 209 -8.06 18.09 4.28
C ARG A 209 -9.36 17.75 5.03
N GLN A 210 -10.46 17.50 4.31
CA GLN A 210 -11.77 17.22 4.90
C GLN A 210 -12.08 15.72 4.95
N ILE A 211 -11.33 14.90 4.20
CA ILE A 211 -11.57 13.45 4.05
C ILE A 211 -11.59 12.75 5.41
N ASP A 212 -10.61 13.02 6.28
CA ASP A 212 -10.52 12.40 7.60
C ASP A 212 -11.74 12.67 8.50
N GLY A 213 -12.45 13.79 8.26
CA GLY A 213 -13.64 14.18 9.02
C GLY A 213 -14.94 13.58 8.49
N TYR A 214 -14.93 12.93 7.32
CA TYR A 214 -16.13 12.35 6.74
C TYR A 214 -16.69 11.21 7.60
N ASN A 215 -17.98 11.31 7.90
CA ASN A 215 -18.72 10.35 8.70
C ASN A 215 -20.16 10.23 8.18
N LYS A 216 -20.98 9.40 8.82
CA LYS A 216 -22.38 9.18 8.43
C LYS A 216 -23.21 10.47 8.38
N GLY A 217 -22.93 11.46 9.22
CA GLY A 217 -23.61 12.76 9.23
C GLY A 217 -23.21 13.71 8.10
N TYR A 218 -22.18 13.38 7.31
CA TYR A 218 -21.79 14.21 6.17
C TYR A 218 -22.91 14.25 5.12
N SER A 219 -23.25 15.45 4.64
CA SER A 219 -24.40 15.65 3.74
C SER A 219 -24.27 14.94 2.40
N ARG A 220 -23.03 14.69 1.94
CA ARG A 220 -22.74 13.90 0.73
C ARG A 220 -22.39 12.43 1.04
N CYS A 221 -22.68 11.93 2.24
CA CYS A 221 -22.65 10.50 2.54
C CYS A 221 -23.80 9.79 1.81
N TYR A 222 -23.53 8.68 1.13
CA TYR A 222 -24.53 7.97 0.33
C TYR A 222 -25.78 7.55 1.12
N GLY A 223 -25.61 6.88 2.25
CA GLY A 223 -26.76 6.46 3.06
C GLY A 223 -27.57 7.65 3.59
N THR A 224 -26.93 8.80 3.83
CA THR A 224 -27.61 10.03 4.25
C THR A 224 -28.36 10.69 3.11
N MET A 225 -27.79 10.72 1.90
CA MET A 225 -28.49 11.19 0.72
C MET A 225 -29.68 10.29 0.35
N LEU A 226 -29.56 8.97 0.53
CA LEU A 226 -30.68 8.03 0.34
C LEU A 226 -31.80 8.29 1.35
N ASN A 227 -31.47 8.40 2.64
CA ASN A 227 -32.44 8.65 3.70
C ASN A 227 -33.18 9.98 3.49
N ASN A 228 -32.49 11.00 2.99
CA ASN A 228 -33.06 12.32 2.74
C ASN A 228 -33.69 12.46 1.33
N HIS A 229 -33.74 11.38 0.54
CA HIS A 229 -34.18 11.39 -0.86
C HIS A 229 -33.48 12.45 -1.73
N ALA A 230 -32.22 12.77 -1.41
CA ALA A 230 -31.43 13.83 -2.05
C ALA A 230 -30.62 13.34 -3.27
N ILE A 231 -30.48 12.03 -3.45
CA ILE A 231 -29.83 11.43 -4.62
C ILE A 231 -30.87 10.74 -5.51
N THR A 232 -30.89 11.12 -6.78
CA THR A 232 -31.75 10.51 -7.80
C THR A 232 -30.99 10.40 -9.13
N ALA A 233 -31.56 9.67 -10.09
CA ALA A 233 -30.96 9.51 -11.42
C ALA A 233 -30.70 10.83 -12.17
N ASN A 234 -31.42 11.90 -11.82
CA ASN A 234 -31.34 13.22 -12.45
C ASN A 234 -30.62 14.27 -11.58
N SER A 235 -30.27 13.92 -10.34
CA SER A 235 -29.63 14.81 -9.36
C SER A 235 -28.43 14.09 -8.75
N THR A 236 -27.36 13.96 -9.55
CA THR A 236 -26.12 13.27 -9.16
C THR A 236 -25.09 14.30 -8.70
N PRO A 237 -24.54 14.18 -7.47
CA PRO A 237 -23.55 15.12 -6.97
C PRO A 237 -22.20 14.96 -7.69
N PRO A 238 -21.33 15.99 -7.67
CA PRO A 238 -19.99 15.90 -8.24
C PRO A 238 -19.08 14.98 -7.42
N HIS A 239 -19.40 14.72 -6.15
CA HIS A 239 -18.73 13.69 -5.37
C HIS A 239 -19.63 13.06 -4.32
N LEU A 240 -19.26 11.86 -3.92
CA LEU A 240 -19.99 11.06 -2.94
C LEU A 240 -19.03 10.50 -1.90
N TYR A 241 -19.48 10.43 -0.64
CA TYR A 241 -18.79 9.69 0.41
C TYR A 241 -19.48 8.35 0.65
N LEU A 242 -18.69 7.27 0.62
CA LEU A 242 -19.10 5.90 0.84
C LEU A 242 -18.55 5.44 2.19
N HIS A 243 -19.46 5.26 3.14
CA HIS A 243 -19.16 4.84 4.50
C HIS A 243 -19.32 3.32 4.61
N ILE A 244 -18.23 2.57 4.43
CA ILE A 244 -18.20 1.09 4.47
C ILE A 244 -17.38 0.63 5.70
N LEU A 245 -17.73 1.15 6.86
CA LEU A 245 -17.11 0.80 8.15
C LEU A 245 -17.98 -0.19 8.94
N HIS A 246 -17.48 -0.67 10.07
CA HIS A 246 -18.19 -1.62 10.93
C HIS A 246 -19.51 -1.09 11.49
N ASP A 247 -19.66 0.23 11.57
CA ASP A 247 -20.83 0.93 12.08
C ASP A 247 -21.76 1.46 10.95
N SER A 248 -21.64 0.89 9.75
CA SER A 248 -22.50 1.22 8.59
C SER A 248 -23.97 0.91 8.86
N ARG A 249 -24.86 1.83 8.47
CA ARG A 249 -26.32 1.65 8.54
C ARG A 249 -26.82 0.80 7.36
N ASP A 250 -28.10 0.46 7.37
CA ASP A 250 -28.70 -0.31 6.28
C ASP A 250 -28.74 0.50 4.97
N GLU A 251 -28.91 1.82 5.04
CA GLU A 251 -28.83 2.71 3.87
C GLU A 251 -27.41 2.77 3.30
N ASP A 252 -26.38 2.76 4.15
CA ASP A 252 -24.99 2.73 3.71
C ASP A 252 -24.66 1.40 3.01
N LYS A 253 -25.25 0.29 3.49
CA LYS A 253 -25.12 -1.05 2.89
C LYS A 253 -25.82 -1.19 1.54
N MET A 254 -26.71 -0.26 1.17
CA MET A 254 -27.29 -0.24 -0.18
C MET A 254 -26.23 -0.05 -1.26
N PHE A 255 -25.00 0.39 -0.91
CA PHE A 255 -23.84 0.29 -1.80
C PHE A 255 -23.70 -1.10 -2.46
N PHE A 256 -24.01 -2.18 -1.76
CA PHE A 256 -23.88 -3.54 -2.34
C PHE A 256 -25.04 -3.93 -3.26
N CYS A 257 -26.05 -3.08 -3.43
CA CYS A 257 -27.21 -3.35 -4.27
C CYS A 257 -26.98 -2.88 -5.72
N PRO A 258 -27.41 -3.64 -6.74
CA PRO A 258 -27.19 -3.27 -8.15
C PRO A 258 -27.92 -2.00 -8.56
N LYS A 259 -29.14 -1.82 -8.07
CA LYS A 259 -29.96 -0.63 -8.35
C LYS A 259 -29.20 0.63 -7.94
N ASP A 260 -28.65 0.61 -6.74
CA ASP A 260 -27.85 1.68 -6.15
C ASP A 260 -26.51 1.86 -6.88
N GLN A 261 -25.88 0.78 -7.34
CA GLN A 261 -24.68 0.85 -8.17
C GLN A 261 -24.91 1.63 -9.47
N THR A 262 -26.09 1.54 -10.09
CA THR A 262 -26.40 2.37 -11.28
C THR A 262 -26.47 3.86 -10.99
N LEU A 263 -26.79 4.25 -9.74
CA LEU A 263 -26.78 5.65 -9.30
C LEU A 263 -25.37 6.10 -8.95
N ILE A 264 -24.64 5.28 -8.20
CA ILE A 264 -23.26 5.55 -7.79
C ILE A 264 -22.36 5.64 -9.02
N ASP A 265 -22.58 4.84 -10.05
CA ASP A 265 -21.73 4.83 -11.24
C ASP A 265 -21.73 6.17 -11.99
N LYS A 266 -22.84 6.92 -11.91
CA LYS A 266 -22.97 8.27 -12.49
C LYS A 266 -22.17 9.34 -11.75
N VAL A 267 -21.79 9.08 -10.49
CA VAL A 267 -20.97 10.01 -9.71
C VAL A 267 -19.53 9.93 -10.19
N PRO A 268 -18.90 11.06 -10.60
CA PRO A 268 -17.56 11.04 -11.18
C PRO A 268 -16.47 10.71 -10.14
N CYS A 269 -16.63 11.11 -8.88
CA CYS A 269 -15.64 10.92 -7.83
C CYS A 269 -16.29 10.41 -6.55
N SER A 270 -15.80 9.29 -6.03
CA SER A 270 -16.28 8.73 -4.76
C SER A 270 -15.13 8.63 -3.77
N TYR A 271 -15.35 9.02 -2.52
CA TYR A 271 -14.42 8.81 -1.41
C TYR A 271 -14.91 7.62 -0.60
N ILE A 272 -14.06 6.64 -0.33
CA ILE A 272 -14.45 5.43 0.38
C ILE A 272 -13.61 5.23 1.64
N HIS A 273 -14.30 5.18 2.78
CA HIS A 273 -13.75 4.66 4.02
C HIS A 273 -14.21 3.21 4.14
N SER A 274 -13.27 2.27 4.12
CA SER A 274 -13.61 0.85 4.19
C SER A 274 -12.86 0.15 5.32
N GLY A 275 -13.62 -0.52 6.19
CA GLY A 275 -13.12 -1.46 7.20
C GLY A 275 -13.36 -2.92 6.85
N HIS A 276 -14.17 -3.16 5.82
CA HIS A 276 -14.63 -4.49 5.44
C HIS A 276 -14.25 -4.80 4.00
N PHE A 277 -13.77 -6.03 3.77
CA PHE A 277 -13.31 -6.50 2.47
C PHE A 277 -14.37 -7.35 1.76
N LYS A 278 -15.65 -6.96 1.88
CA LYS A 278 -16.79 -7.78 1.46
C LYS A 278 -16.77 -8.16 -0.03
N LEU A 279 -16.22 -7.30 -0.90
CA LEU A 279 -16.02 -7.64 -2.31
C LEU A 279 -14.96 -8.73 -2.48
N MET A 280 -13.91 -8.71 -1.66
CA MET A 280 -12.89 -9.76 -1.64
C MET A 280 -13.44 -11.08 -1.06
N ASP A 281 -14.33 -11.02 -0.07
CA ASP A 281 -14.99 -12.20 0.52
C ASP A 281 -15.83 -12.98 -0.50
N THR A 282 -16.50 -12.27 -1.41
CA THR A 282 -17.30 -12.86 -2.49
C THR A 282 -16.48 -13.22 -3.72
N THR A 283 -15.20 -12.83 -3.78
CA THR A 283 -14.34 -13.09 -4.93
C THR A 283 -13.76 -14.51 -4.82
N PRO A 284 -13.74 -15.31 -5.91
CA PRO A 284 -13.08 -16.60 -5.90
C PRO A 284 -11.64 -16.50 -5.39
N PRO A 285 -11.16 -17.40 -4.50
CA PRO A 285 -9.83 -17.31 -3.91
C PRO A 285 -8.69 -17.20 -4.94
N SER A 286 -8.87 -17.84 -6.10
CA SER A 286 -7.94 -17.74 -7.23
C SER A 286 -7.79 -16.31 -7.75
N VAL A 287 -8.92 -15.63 -7.99
CA VAL A 287 -8.95 -14.24 -8.47
C VAL A 287 -8.44 -13.29 -7.40
N ALA A 288 -8.85 -13.48 -6.15
CA ALA A 288 -8.40 -12.69 -5.01
C ALA A 288 -6.86 -12.73 -4.86
N GLN A 289 -6.26 -13.93 -4.96
CA GLN A 289 -4.82 -14.08 -4.89
C GLN A 289 -4.10 -13.40 -6.07
N LEU A 290 -4.65 -13.51 -7.29
CA LEU A 290 -4.08 -12.87 -8.47
C LEU A 290 -4.15 -11.34 -8.38
N LEU A 291 -5.27 -10.78 -7.91
CA LEU A 291 -5.43 -9.33 -7.71
C LEU A 291 -4.46 -8.79 -6.66
N LEU A 292 -4.29 -9.49 -5.53
CA LEU A 292 -3.28 -9.10 -4.56
C LEU A 292 -1.87 -9.14 -5.16
N SER A 293 -1.58 -10.13 -6.01
CA SER A 293 -0.26 -10.26 -6.64
C SER A 293 -0.01 -9.19 -7.71
N SER A 294 -1.05 -8.62 -8.32
CA SER A 294 -0.89 -7.55 -9.31
C SER A 294 -0.65 -6.18 -8.67
N ILE A 295 -1.35 -5.85 -7.58
CA ILE A 295 -1.31 -4.51 -6.99
C ILE A 295 -0.41 -4.38 -5.75
N ILE A 296 -0.18 -5.46 -4.99
CA ILE A 296 0.57 -5.42 -3.72
C ILE A 296 2.00 -5.91 -3.92
N ASN A 297 2.90 -4.96 -4.16
CA ASN A 297 4.35 -5.18 -4.19
C ASN A 297 5.01 -4.32 -3.12
N TYR A 298 5.99 -4.84 -2.38
CA TYR A 298 6.53 -4.20 -1.18
C TYR A 298 7.90 -3.58 -1.44
N ASN A 299 8.15 -2.43 -0.82
CA ASN A 299 9.50 -1.88 -0.75
C ASN A 299 10.32 -2.65 0.31
N GLU A 300 11.22 -3.55 -0.13
CA GLU A 300 11.95 -4.45 0.79
C GLU A 300 12.86 -3.70 1.77
N SER A 301 13.47 -2.60 1.34
CA SER A 301 14.32 -1.72 2.14
C SER A 301 13.56 -1.21 3.36
N GLU A 302 12.36 -0.69 3.12
CA GLU A 302 11.49 -0.12 4.14
C GLU A 302 10.81 -1.19 4.98
N MET A 303 10.41 -2.32 4.39
CA MET A 303 9.82 -3.43 5.16
C MET A 303 10.83 -4.00 6.17
N LYS A 304 12.10 -4.18 5.78
CA LYS A 304 13.17 -4.61 6.70
C LYS A 304 13.42 -3.57 7.79
N LEU A 305 13.37 -2.27 7.47
CA LEU A 305 13.53 -1.19 8.44
C LEU A 305 12.36 -1.15 9.45
N ASN A 306 11.12 -1.27 8.97
CA ASN A 306 9.91 -1.27 9.79
C ASN A 306 9.78 -2.53 10.66
N LEU A 307 10.17 -3.70 10.15
CA LEU A 307 10.29 -4.92 10.95
C LEU A 307 11.36 -4.76 12.04
N ARG A 308 12.53 -4.21 11.71
CA ARG A 308 13.59 -3.94 12.71
C ARG A 308 13.18 -2.90 13.76
N LYS A 309 12.40 -1.87 13.38
CA LYS A 309 11.81 -0.92 14.34
C LYS A 309 10.84 -1.64 15.28
N ARG A 310 9.85 -2.38 14.76
CA ARG A 310 8.89 -3.12 15.60
C ARG A 310 9.53 -4.19 16.48
N VAL A 311 10.58 -4.87 16.04
CA VAL A 311 11.31 -5.84 16.87
C VAL A 311 12.08 -5.14 17.99
N ARG A 312 12.58 -3.92 17.77
CA ARG A 312 13.20 -3.10 18.82
C ARG A 312 12.18 -2.51 19.80
N ASP A 313 10.95 -2.26 19.34
CA ASP A 313 9.87 -1.72 20.16
C ASP A 313 9.06 -2.80 20.90
N LEU A 314 9.39 -4.09 20.71
CA LEU A 314 8.86 -5.16 21.55
C LEU A 314 9.48 -5.02 22.95
N PRO A 315 8.67 -4.82 24.01
CA PRO A 315 9.20 -4.83 25.36
C PRO A 315 9.80 -6.20 25.64
N LEU A 316 11.12 -6.24 25.88
CA LEU A 316 11.79 -7.39 26.45
C LEU A 316 11.22 -7.58 27.86
N ASN A 317 10.30 -8.53 28.02
CA ASN A 317 9.92 -8.98 29.36
C ASN A 317 11.16 -9.62 30.01
N PRO A 318 11.67 -9.09 31.14
CA PRO A 318 12.78 -9.72 31.83
C PRO A 318 12.24 -10.93 32.62
N THR A 319 12.77 -12.11 32.29
CA THR A 319 12.97 -13.26 33.20
C THR A 319 11.88 -13.54 34.24
N GLN A 320 10.98 -14.49 33.95
CA GLN A 320 10.44 -15.34 35.02
C GLN A 320 11.44 -16.47 35.27
N SER A 321 12.27 -16.27 36.27
CA SER A 321 12.99 -17.33 36.95
C SER A 321 11.98 -18.29 37.60
N HIS A 322 11.99 -19.55 37.18
CA HIS A 322 11.34 -20.63 37.93
C HIS A 322 12.02 -20.81 39.30
N PRO A 323 11.26 -20.96 40.38
CA PRO A 323 11.65 -21.81 41.48
C PRO A 323 10.75 -23.07 41.49
N SER A 324 11.43 -24.21 41.62
CA SER A 324 10.85 -25.51 41.89
C SER A 324 10.40 -25.61 43.35
N SER A 325 9.12 -25.90 43.60
CA SER A 325 8.72 -26.73 44.74
C SER A 325 7.32 -27.31 44.54
N SER A 326 7.25 -28.62 44.80
CA SER A 326 6.10 -29.52 44.86
C SER A 326 4.92 -29.03 45.71
N ASN A 327 3.69 -29.22 45.22
CA ASN A 327 2.71 -30.17 45.78
C ASN A 327 1.36 -30.11 45.04
N THR A 328 0.71 -31.26 45.10
CA THR A 328 -0.53 -31.76 44.50
C THR A 328 -1.83 -31.01 44.83
N GLU A 329 -2.87 -31.34 44.04
CA GLU A 329 -4.32 -30.99 44.16
C GLU A 329 -4.70 -29.64 43.50
N GLU A 330 -5.74 -29.47 42.69
CA GLU A 330 -6.96 -30.25 42.43
C GLU A 330 -7.52 -29.78 41.07
N LEU A 331 -7.90 -30.71 40.17
CA LEU A 331 -8.52 -30.37 38.88
C LEU A 331 -10.03 -30.18 39.09
N HIS A 332 -10.50 -28.94 39.19
CA HIS A 332 -11.91 -28.63 39.01
C HIS A 332 -12.13 -27.80 37.74
N GLY A 333 -12.82 -28.41 36.78
CA GLY A 333 -13.10 -27.85 35.48
C GLY A 333 -13.95 -26.57 35.55
N SER A 334 -13.61 -25.62 34.69
CA SER A 334 -14.51 -24.55 34.27
C SER A 334 -14.36 -24.38 32.76
N ARG A 335 -15.44 -24.76 32.06
CA ARG A 335 -15.65 -24.63 30.62
C ARG A 335 -15.28 -23.23 30.14
N LEU A 336 -14.38 -23.12 29.17
CA LEU A 336 -14.36 -21.98 28.26
C LEU A 336 -15.60 -22.09 27.38
N SER A 337 -16.57 -21.21 27.64
CA SER A 337 -17.69 -20.94 26.76
C SER A 337 -17.16 -20.43 25.41
N SER A 338 -17.31 -21.27 24.39
CA SER A 338 -17.30 -20.83 23.01
C SER A 338 -18.47 -19.86 22.82
N VAL A 339 -18.16 -18.57 22.68
CA VAL A 339 -19.13 -17.60 22.16
C VAL A 339 -19.27 -17.88 20.66
N SER A 340 -20.16 -18.81 20.35
CA SER A 340 -20.74 -18.96 19.02
C SER A 340 -21.54 -17.68 18.71
N SER A 341 -21.11 -16.95 17.68
CA SER A 341 -21.99 -15.94 17.08
C SER A 341 -23.13 -16.69 16.37
N PRO A 342 -24.40 -16.30 16.56
CA PRO A 342 -25.52 -16.99 15.95
C PRO A 342 -25.56 -16.77 14.43
N PRO A 343 -26.06 -17.73 13.64
CA PRO A 343 -26.27 -17.55 12.22
C PRO A 343 -27.42 -16.56 12.00
N LEU A 344 -27.12 -15.39 11.42
CA LEU A 344 -28.12 -14.50 10.87
C LEU A 344 -28.68 -15.14 9.59
N LEU A 345 -29.80 -15.84 9.76
CA LEU A 345 -30.76 -16.17 8.71
C LEU A 345 -31.26 -14.86 8.08
N ILE A 346 -30.64 -14.44 6.99
CA ILE A 346 -31.23 -13.46 6.08
C ILE A 346 -31.85 -14.27 4.94
N SER A 347 -33.15 -14.54 5.07
CA SER A 347 -33.98 -14.99 3.96
C SER A 347 -34.07 -13.88 2.91
N GLY A 348 -33.76 -14.20 1.65
CA GLY A 348 -33.90 -13.29 0.51
C GLY A 348 -32.59 -12.65 0.09
N SER A 349 -31.81 -13.38 -0.71
CA SER A 349 -30.51 -13.03 -1.24
C SER A 349 -30.57 -11.80 -2.17
N PRO A 350 -29.86 -10.69 -1.89
CA PRO A 350 -29.48 -9.69 -2.90
C PRO A 350 -28.13 -10.03 -3.57
N LEU A 351 -27.57 -11.21 -3.27
CA LEU A 351 -26.19 -11.62 -3.58
C LEU A 351 -25.93 -11.99 -5.05
N SER A 352 -26.95 -12.27 -5.86
CA SER A 352 -26.79 -12.76 -7.24
C SER A 352 -26.30 -11.69 -8.23
N SER A 353 -26.14 -10.46 -7.77
CA SER A 353 -26.15 -9.31 -8.67
C SER A 353 -24.84 -8.52 -8.76
N LEU A 354 -23.86 -8.82 -7.89
CA LEU A 354 -22.45 -8.45 -8.10
C LEU A 354 -21.68 -9.57 -8.82
N GLU A 355 -22.15 -10.82 -8.75
CA GLU A 355 -21.69 -11.93 -9.60
C GLU A 355 -21.92 -11.64 -11.08
N THR A 356 -23.05 -11.01 -11.44
CA THR A 356 -23.38 -10.65 -12.84
C THR A 356 -22.47 -9.56 -13.43
N LEU A 357 -21.71 -8.83 -12.60
CA LEU A 357 -20.66 -7.89 -13.04
C LEU A 357 -19.30 -8.57 -13.20
N ALA A 358 -19.08 -9.70 -12.52
CA ALA A 358 -17.86 -10.51 -12.62
C ALA A 358 -17.96 -11.61 -13.72
N GLU A 359 -19.17 -11.95 -14.17
CA GLU A 359 -19.44 -12.91 -15.25
C GLU A 359 -19.50 -12.29 -16.66
N LYS A 360 -19.31 -10.97 -16.81
CA LYS A 360 -19.17 -10.27 -18.10
C LYS A 360 -17.78 -9.67 -18.24
#